data_AF-A0A151L1W8-F1
#
_entry.id   AF-A0A151L1W8-F1
#
_cell.length_a   1.000
_cell.length_b   1.000
_cell.length_c   1.000
_cell.angle_alpha   90.00
_cell.angle_beta   90.00
_cell.angle_gamma   90.00
#
_symmetry.space_group_name_H-M   'P 1'
#
loop_
_entity.id
_entity.type
_entity.pdbx_description
1 polymer ?
#
loop_
_entity_poly.entity_id
_entity_poly.type
_entity_poly.pdbx_seq_one_letter_code
_entity_poly.pdbx_strand_id
1 'polypeptide(L)'
;DIFKIGEKWKPADNGEVEDQHKEVLFPPRRKNMCTSNLENLDTGNMGLRLHTYASHSLLADVLLTAKEEAQSIIKQYKNQNNDKIDPKDNVTVCTALKYSFADLGDIIRGRDLWTKNDDMEKIEDSLK
;
A
#
# COMPACT_ATOMS: atom_id res chain seq x y z
N ASP A 1 -3.21 -4.57 13.39
CA ASP A 1 -1.76 -4.66 13.65
C ASP A 1 -1.14 -5.53 12.56
N ILE A 2 -0.27 -4.95 11.73
CA ILE A 2 0.30 -5.63 10.55
C ILE A 2 1.47 -6.56 10.89
N PHE A 3 1.98 -6.53 12.13
CA PHE A 3 3.15 -7.30 12.57
C PHE A 3 2.83 -8.31 13.69
N LYS A 4 1.54 -8.61 13.91
CA LYS A 4 1.14 -9.53 14.98
C LYS A 4 1.69 -10.94 14.75
N ILE A 5 2.56 -11.41 15.65
CA ILE A 5 3.18 -12.74 15.58
C ILE A 5 2.10 -13.82 15.69
N GLY A 6 2.19 -14.84 14.82
CA GLY A 6 1.25 -15.95 14.77
C GLY A 6 -0.03 -15.69 13.98
N GLU A 7 -0.21 -14.47 13.44
CA GLU A 7 -1.31 -14.17 12.54
C GLU A 7 -1.14 -14.95 11.22
N LYS A 8 -2.12 -15.78 10.89
CA LYS A 8 -2.09 -16.59 9.66
C LYS A 8 -2.55 -15.76 8.49
N TRP A 9 -1.77 -15.77 7.41
CA TRP A 9 -2.21 -15.17 6.15
C TRP A 9 -3.33 -16.03 5.58
N LYS A 10 -4.36 -15.35 5.10
CA LYS A 10 -5.53 -16.00 4.51
C LYS A 10 -5.65 -15.59 3.05
N PRO A 11 -6.29 -16.41 2.21
CA PRO A 11 -6.72 -15.99 0.90
C PRO A 11 -7.59 -14.73 0.97
N ALA A 12 -7.75 -14.07 -0.16
CA ALA A 12 -8.73 -13.01 -0.32
C ALA A 12 -10.16 -13.56 -0.15
N ASP A 13 -11.07 -12.75 0.39
CA ASP A 13 -12.48 -13.10 0.40
C ASP A 13 -13.04 -13.08 -1.03
N ASN A 14 -14.16 -13.77 -1.23
CA ASN A 14 -14.77 -13.87 -2.56
C ASN A 14 -15.11 -12.49 -3.11
N GLY A 15 -14.55 -12.17 -4.28
CA GLY A 15 -14.79 -10.91 -4.96
C GLY A 15 -13.82 -9.79 -4.59
N GLU A 16 -12.79 -10.02 -3.79
CA GLU A 16 -11.73 -9.02 -3.52
C GLU A 16 -10.55 -9.10 -4.50
N VAL A 17 -10.48 -10.18 -5.29
CA VAL A 17 -9.44 -10.44 -6.29
C VAL A 17 -10.01 -11.14 -7.52
N GLU A 18 -9.25 -11.12 -8.62
CA GLU A 18 -9.55 -11.93 -9.82
C GLU A 18 -9.61 -13.43 -9.48
N ASP A 19 -10.45 -14.18 -10.21
CA ASP A 19 -10.72 -15.60 -9.96
C ASP A 19 -9.46 -16.47 -9.93
N GLN A 20 -8.49 -16.16 -10.79
CA GLN A 20 -7.21 -16.87 -10.88
C GLN A 20 -6.26 -16.60 -9.69
N HIS A 21 -6.56 -15.61 -8.84
CA HIS A 21 -5.76 -15.24 -7.67
C HIS A 21 -6.43 -15.63 -6.35
N LYS A 22 -7.55 -16.36 -6.37
CA LYS A 22 -8.32 -16.74 -5.17
C LYS A 22 -7.54 -17.53 -4.12
N GLU A 23 -6.46 -18.20 -4.49
CA GLU A 23 -5.61 -18.97 -3.55
C GLU A 23 -4.39 -18.19 -3.06
N VAL A 24 -4.17 -16.97 -3.57
CA VAL A 24 -3.03 -16.13 -3.17
C VAL A 24 -3.20 -15.67 -1.72
N LEU A 25 -2.15 -15.85 -0.92
CA LEU A 25 -2.10 -15.39 0.47
C LEU A 25 -1.58 -13.96 0.53
N PHE A 26 -2.38 -13.06 1.09
CA PHE A 26 -2.02 -11.66 1.19
C PHE A 26 -1.43 -11.32 2.56
N PRO A 27 -0.27 -10.63 2.60
CA PRO A 27 0.29 -10.12 3.85
C PRO A 27 -0.67 -9.13 4.52
N PRO A 28 -0.85 -9.17 5.87
CA PRO A 28 -1.58 -8.14 6.60
C PRO A 28 -1.04 -6.73 6.32
N ARG A 29 0.27 -6.59 6.08
CA ARG A 29 0.91 -5.34 5.64
C ARG A 29 0.29 -4.79 4.34
N ARG A 30 0.14 -5.61 3.29
CA ARG A 30 -0.45 -5.17 2.02
C ARG A 30 -1.93 -4.82 2.19
N LYS A 31 -2.69 -5.63 2.93
CA LYS A 31 -4.12 -5.39 3.19
C LYS A 31 -4.41 -4.10 3.96
N ASN A 32 -3.44 -3.62 4.76
CA ASN A 32 -3.58 -2.42 5.59
C ASN A 32 -2.57 -1.34 5.17
N MET A 33 -2.17 -1.34 3.89
CA MET A 33 -1.22 -0.39 3.33
C MET A 33 -1.85 1.01 3.31
N CYS A 34 -1.06 2.05 3.59
CA CYS A 34 -1.57 3.42 3.64
C CYS A 34 -1.76 4.02 2.24
N THR A 35 -2.88 3.72 1.57
CA THR A 35 -3.20 4.17 0.19
C THR A 35 -4.33 5.20 0.08
N SER A 36 -4.87 5.66 1.20
CA SER A 36 -6.11 6.46 1.23
C SER A 36 -6.08 7.74 0.39
N ASN A 37 -4.93 8.41 0.24
CA ASN A 37 -4.85 9.57 -0.66
C ASN A 37 -4.99 9.17 -2.14
N LEU A 38 -4.50 7.99 -2.54
CA LEU A 38 -4.67 7.46 -3.89
C LEU A 38 -6.11 7.01 -4.15
N GLU A 39 -6.78 6.45 -3.13
CA GLU A 39 -8.19 6.02 -3.20
C GLU A 39 -9.16 7.19 -3.38
N ASN A 40 -8.72 8.40 -3.00
CA ASN A 40 -9.51 9.63 -3.03
C ASN A 40 -8.87 10.70 -3.94
N LEU A 41 -8.14 10.29 -4.96
CA LEU A 41 -7.57 11.21 -5.96
C LEU A 41 -8.67 12.02 -6.66
N ASP A 42 -8.56 13.35 -6.60
CA ASP A 42 -9.42 14.23 -7.38
C ASP A 42 -8.81 14.48 -8.77
N THR A 43 -9.12 13.57 -9.70
CA THR A 43 -8.67 13.66 -11.10
C THR A 43 -9.26 14.87 -11.85
N GLY A 44 -10.29 15.52 -11.29
CA GLY A 44 -10.87 16.75 -11.81
C GLY A 44 -10.07 18.02 -11.50
N ASN A 45 -9.20 17.98 -10.48
CA ASN A 45 -8.35 19.11 -10.11
C ASN A 45 -7.39 19.48 -11.26
N MET A 46 -7.08 20.77 -11.41
CA MET A 46 -6.11 21.29 -12.38
C MET A 46 -4.79 20.51 -12.41
N GLY A 47 -4.28 20.10 -11.24
CA GLY A 47 -3.01 19.38 -11.12
C GLY A 47 -3.00 18.02 -11.82
N LEU A 48 -4.11 17.28 -11.75
CA LEU A 48 -4.23 15.92 -12.34
C LEU A 48 -4.92 15.94 -13.71
N ARG A 49 -5.80 16.91 -13.97
CA ARG A 49 -6.54 17.04 -15.23
C ARG A 49 -5.68 17.55 -16.39
N LEU A 50 -4.71 18.43 -16.11
CA LEU A 50 -3.85 19.01 -17.15
C LEU A 50 -2.60 18.15 -17.33
N HIS A 51 -2.41 17.61 -18.53
CA HIS A 51 -1.27 16.75 -18.87
C HIS A 51 0.10 17.35 -18.49
N THR A 52 0.25 18.68 -18.57
CA THR A 52 1.49 19.38 -18.18
C THR A 52 1.83 19.26 -16.70
N TYR A 53 0.85 19.01 -15.83
CA TYR A 53 1.02 18.92 -14.38
C TYR A 53 0.75 17.52 -13.83
N ALA A 54 -0.02 16.69 -14.56
CA ALA A 54 -0.51 15.40 -14.10
C ALA A 54 0.58 14.51 -13.50
N SER A 55 1.72 14.36 -14.19
CA SER A 55 2.83 13.55 -13.70
C SER A 55 3.47 14.10 -12.41
N HIS A 56 3.56 15.42 -12.26
CA HIS A 56 4.12 16.07 -11.08
C HIS A 56 3.17 15.98 -9.89
N SER A 57 1.87 16.21 -10.12
CA SER A 57 0.84 16.08 -9.09
C SER A 57 0.71 14.63 -8.62
N LEU A 58 0.62 13.67 -9.55
CA LEU A 58 0.59 12.26 -9.21
C LEU A 58 1.85 11.82 -8.45
N LEU A 59 3.03 12.28 -8.85
CA LEU A 59 4.26 11.99 -8.11
C LEU A 59 4.20 12.50 -6.67
N ALA A 60 3.60 13.66 -6.43
CA ALA A 60 3.41 14.19 -5.07
C ALA A 60 2.53 13.26 -4.22
N ASP A 61 1.41 12.79 -4.78
CA ASP A 61 0.52 11.84 -4.11
C ASP A 61 1.21 10.50 -3.83
N VAL A 62 1.95 9.95 -4.80
CA VAL A 62 2.72 8.71 -4.62
C VAL A 62 3.79 8.84 -3.54
N LEU A 63 4.49 9.98 -3.49
CA LEU A 63 5.48 10.26 -2.44
C LEU A 63 4.84 10.42 -1.07
N LEU A 64 3.65 11.02 -0.99
CA LEU A 64 2.88 11.13 0.25
C LEU A 64 2.49 9.73 0.75
N THR A 65 1.93 8.88 -0.11
CA THR A 65 1.62 7.47 0.18
C THR A 65 2.84 6.73 0.72
N ALA A 66 3.97 6.81 0.01
CA ALA A 66 5.21 6.14 0.40
C ALA A 66 5.71 6.61 1.79
N LYS A 67 5.62 7.92 2.07
CA LYS A 67 6.01 8.50 3.35
C LYS A 67 5.10 8.01 4.49
N GLU A 68 3.78 8.09 4.32
CA GLU A 68 2.82 7.69 5.37
C GLU A 68 2.90 6.19 5.65
N GLU A 69 3.04 5.36 4.61
CA GLU A 69 3.26 3.91 4.74
C GLU A 69 4.54 3.61 5.53
N ALA A 70 5.66 4.28 5.19
CA ALA A 70 6.91 4.10 5.91
C ALA A 70 6.79 4.52 7.38
N GLN A 71 6.13 5.65 7.67
CA GLN A 71 5.89 6.11 9.03
C GLN A 71 4.99 5.13 9.81
N SER A 72 3.94 4.60 9.19
CA SER A 72 3.05 3.60 9.77
C SER A 72 3.80 2.33 10.14
N ILE A 73 4.63 1.80 9.24
CA ILE A 73 5.49 0.63 9.50
C ILE A 73 6.42 0.87 10.68
N ILE A 74 7.16 1.98 10.68
CA ILE A 74 8.11 2.30 11.76
C ILE A 74 7.38 2.44 13.10
N LYS A 75 6.22 3.11 13.11
CA LYS A 75 5.41 3.32 14.32
C LYS A 75 4.86 2.01 14.86
N GLN A 76 4.24 1.19 14.02
CA GLN A 76 3.69 -0.11 14.45
C GLN A 76 4.80 -1.02 15.00
N TYR A 77 5.97 -1.00 14.38
CA TYR A 77 7.13 -1.74 14.85
C TYR A 77 7.61 -1.28 16.24
N LYS A 78 7.75 0.04 16.45
CA LYS A 78 8.11 0.62 17.77
C LYS A 78 7.11 0.24 18.86
N ASN A 79 5.82 0.34 18.56
CA ASN A 79 4.76 0.04 19.51
C ASN A 79 4.82 -1.42 20.02
N GLN A 80 5.23 -2.36 19.17
CA GLN A 80 5.40 -3.76 19.56
C GLN A 80 6.66 -4.04 20.38
N ASN A 81 7.66 -3.16 20.30
CA ASN A 81 8.99 -3.35 20.90
C ASN A 81 9.27 -2.34 22.04
N ASN A 82 8.22 -1.87 22.73
CA ASN A 82 8.32 -0.89 23.82
C ASN A 82 9.15 0.36 23.42
N ASP A 83 8.85 0.92 22.24
CA ASP A 83 9.49 2.09 21.64
C ASP A 83 10.99 1.94 21.30
N LYS A 84 11.51 0.71 21.31
CA LYS A 84 12.88 0.41 20.90
C LYS A 84 12.90 -0.18 19.50
N ILE A 85 13.94 0.14 18.75
CA ILE A 85 14.32 -0.58 17.53
C ILE A 85 15.72 -1.10 17.79
N ASP A 86 15.85 -2.41 18.08
CA ASP A 86 17.16 -3.05 18.15
C ASP A 86 17.85 -2.97 16.76
N PRO A 87 19.17 -2.91 16.67
CA PRO A 87 19.87 -3.07 15.38
C PRO A 87 19.40 -4.27 14.54
N LYS A 88 19.03 -5.40 15.16
CA LYS A 88 18.44 -6.57 14.47
C LYS A 88 17.04 -6.27 13.91
N ASP A 89 16.28 -5.48 14.64
CA ASP A 89 14.94 -5.05 14.27
C ASP A 89 14.94 -4.07 13.09
N ASN A 90 16.01 -3.29 12.95
CA ASN A 90 16.21 -2.41 11.82
C ASN A 90 16.21 -3.17 10.48
N VAL A 91 16.76 -4.40 10.45
CA VAL A 91 16.70 -5.27 9.26
C VAL A 91 15.26 -5.65 8.93
N THR A 92 14.45 -5.96 9.95
CA THR A 92 13.02 -6.30 9.79
C THR A 92 12.23 -5.12 9.26
N VAL A 93 12.40 -3.93 9.85
CA VAL A 93 11.76 -2.69 9.38
C VAL A 93 12.17 -2.38 7.95
N CYS A 94 13.46 -2.39 7.63
CA CYS A 94 13.95 -2.17 6.26
C CYS A 94 13.36 -3.19 5.27
N THR A 95 13.19 -4.43 5.69
CA THR A 95 12.59 -5.49 4.85
C THR A 95 11.11 -5.22 4.60
N ALA A 96 10.35 -4.84 5.62
CA ALA A 96 8.94 -4.45 5.47
C ALA A 96 8.79 -3.23 4.53
N LEU A 97 9.66 -2.22 4.67
CA LEU A 97 9.69 -1.05 3.79
C LEU A 97 9.97 -1.43 2.33
N LYS A 98 10.91 -2.35 2.08
CA LYS A 98 11.20 -2.85 0.72
C LYS A 98 9.99 -3.52 0.08
N TYR A 99 9.25 -4.34 0.85
CA TYR A 99 8.05 -4.97 0.33
C TYR A 99 6.92 -3.96 0.09
N SER A 100 6.71 -2.98 0.97
CA SER A 100 5.74 -1.91 0.72
C SER A 100 6.10 -1.04 -0.49
N PHE A 101 7.39 -0.80 -0.73
CA PHE A 101 7.84 -0.12 -1.95
C PHE A 101 7.49 -0.92 -3.22
N ALA A 102 7.70 -2.24 -3.19
CA ALA A 102 7.36 -3.11 -4.31
C ALA A 102 5.85 -3.12 -4.58
N ASP A 103 5.04 -3.31 -3.53
CA ASP A 103 3.58 -3.27 -3.61
C ASP A 103 3.07 -1.93 -4.14
N LEU A 104 3.59 -0.80 -3.64
CA LEU A 104 3.22 0.53 -4.16
C LEU A 104 3.52 0.63 -5.65
N GLY A 105 4.69 0.14 -6.06
CA GLY A 105 5.08 0.10 -7.45
C GLY A 105 4.14 -0.76 -8.30
N ASP A 106 3.67 -1.90 -7.80
CA ASP A 106 2.70 -2.75 -8.51
C ASP A 106 1.30 -2.10 -8.57
N ILE A 107 0.86 -1.39 -7.53
CA ILE A 107 -0.38 -0.58 -7.55
C ILE A 107 -0.29 0.47 -8.66
N ILE A 108 0.75 1.30 -8.67
CA ILE A 108 0.92 2.39 -9.66
C ILE A 108 1.07 1.85 -11.09
N ARG A 109 1.59 0.64 -11.28
CA ARG A 109 1.74 0.00 -12.60
C ARG A 109 0.50 -0.79 -13.04
N GLY A 110 -0.54 -0.90 -12.21
CA GLY A 110 -1.72 -1.73 -12.47
C GLY A 110 -1.40 -3.23 -12.51
N ARG A 111 -0.49 -3.70 -11.65
CA ARG A 111 -0.04 -5.10 -11.56
C ARG A 111 -0.28 -5.74 -10.20
N ASP A 112 -0.80 -4.96 -9.25
CA ASP A 112 -1.15 -5.47 -7.93
C ASP A 112 -2.26 -6.54 -8.07
N LEU A 113 -2.25 -7.53 -7.17
CA LEU A 113 -3.22 -8.65 -7.23
C LEU A 113 -4.46 -8.42 -6.36
N TRP A 114 -4.41 -7.42 -5.47
CA TRP A 114 -5.49 -7.05 -4.56
C TRP A 114 -6.33 -5.94 -5.19
N THR A 115 -7.25 -6.30 -6.10
CA THR A 115 -7.80 -5.34 -7.07
C THR A 115 -9.32 -5.11 -7.01
N LYS A 116 -10.12 -6.05 -6.53
CA LYS A 116 -11.60 -6.02 -6.68
C LYS A 116 -12.38 -5.48 -5.48
N ASN A 117 -11.68 -4.97 -4.47
CA ASN A 117 -12.34 -4.25 -3.39
C ASN A 117 -12.51 -2.78 -3.78
N ASP A 118 -13.57 -2.14 -3.27
CA ASP A 118 -13.99 -0.78 -3.62
C ASP A 118 -12.85 0.25 -3.63
N ASP A 119 -11.92 0.16 -2.67
CA ASP A 119 -10.82 1.11 -2.54
C ASP A 119 -9.79 0.93 -3.65
N MET A 120 -9.46 -0.31 -4.01
CA MET A 120 -8.49 -0.59 -5.07
C MET A 120 -9.07 -0.34 -6.47
N GLU A 121 -10.36 -0.62 -6.68
CA GLU A 121 -11.04 -0.27 -7.93
C GLU A 121 -11.00 1.25 -8.18
N LYS A 122 -11.22 2.07 -7.14
CA LYS A 122 -11.09 3.54 -7.25
C LYS A 122 -9.68 3.97 -7.63
N ILE A 123 -8.65 3.37 -7.03
CA ILE A 123 -7.26 3.67 -7.38
C ILE A 123 -7.02 3.33 -8.85
N GLU A 124 -7.35 2.11 -9.26
CA GLU A 124 -7.14 1.65 -10.64
C GLU A 124 -7.87 2.53 -11.65
N ASP A 125 -9.12 2.91 -11.37
CA ASP A 125 -9.90 3.78 -12.24
C ASP A 125 -9.34 5.21 -12.30
N SER A 126 -8.79 5.72 -11.20
CA SER A 126 -8.18 7.06 -11.14
C SER A 126 -6.82 7.13 -11.84
N LEU A 127 -6.12 6.00 -11.99
CA LEU A 127 -4.79 5.91 -12.60
C LEU A 127 -4.80 5.51 -14.08
N LYS A 128 -5.96 5.14 -14.65
CA LYS A 128 -6.16 4.84 -16.08
C LYS A 128 -6.13 6.11 -16.95
#